data_AF-A0A3M2BHL0-F1
#
_entry.id   AF-A0A3M2BHL0-F1
#
_cell.length_a   1.000
_cell.length_b   1.000
_cell.length_c   1.000
_cell.angle_alpha   90.00
_cell.angle_beta   90.00
_cell.angle_gamma   90.00
#
_symmetry.space_group_name_H-M   'P 1'
#
loop_
_entity.id
_entity.type
_entity.pdbx_description
1 polymer ?
#
loop_
_entity_poly.entity_id
_entity_poly.type
_entity_poly.pdbx_seq_one_letter_code
_entity_poly.pdbx_strand_id
1 'polypeptide(L)'
;FLSIPGVAYFGTLGFLQLTFGYLIGRIVVARLLLPAYYRGELTTAYGMLERTYGLGVRRFTSGVFMLTRLLADSVRLYATALPLALMTGWGIGLSILVIGLATVVYTYAGGIRAVVWVDAVQMGLYLLGALVAAVAIQQLTPGGWTNVLVSAGQAGKLAVVDARWDFGTAYTLWAGLLGGGLLTMASHGTDQLIVQRLLTCRDLRASQRALVGSGVAVVGQFLVFLMVGLGLWAFYGGRQFERGDEIFARFIVEQLPPGLTGLLVAGVFAAAMSSLSSSINALASTTAYDFWAPAVGARGDDRRALRAGRIFTLVWAGLLIGAALVFMPFGRGATAVEVALAVASLVYGGLLGAFLLAVRSRRADARSVVVGMVAGIGTVTALWIFARAQVAWPWY
;
A
#
# COMPACT_ATOMS: atom_id res chain seq x y z
N PHE A 1 1.41 9.97 -0.75
CA PHE A 1 1.44 11.42 -0.53
C PHE A 1 2.86 11.96 -0.67
N LEU A 2 3.82 11.56 0.17
CA LEU A 2 5.19 12.11 0.14
C LEU A 2 6.13 11.48 -0.90
N SER A 3 6.07 10.17 -1.09
CA SER A 3 7.05 9.46 -1.91
C SER A 3 6.89 9.67 -3.42
N ILE A 4 5.65 9.77 -3.89
CA ILE A 4 5.35 9.87 -5.33
C ILE A 4 5.85 11.18 -5.96
N PRO A 5 5.72 12.35 -5.32
CA PRO A 5 6.43 13.54 -5.76
C PRO A 5 7.94 13.32 -5.88
N GLY A 6 8.56 12.62 -4.92
CA GLY A 6 9.98 12.25 -4.98
C GLY A 6 10.35 11.39 -6.19
N VAL A 7 9.49 10.42 -6.56
CA VAL A 7 9.67 9.58 -7.76
C VAL A 7 9.75 10.43 -9.04
N ALA A 8 8.82 11.38 -9.23
CA ALA A 8 8.86 12.29 -10.39
C ALA A 8 10.00 13.31 -10.30
N TYR A 9 10.36 13.75 -9.10
CA TYR A 9 11.46 14.69 -8.88
C TYR A 9 12.79 14.11 -9.38
N PHE A 10 13.12 12.87 -9.00
CA PHE A 10 14.35 12.22 -9.44
C PHE A 10 14.24 11.59 -10.84
N GLY A 11 13.06 11.07 -11.18
CA GLY A 11 12.83 10.36 -12.44
C GLY A 11 12.01 11.15 -13.45
N THR A 12 11.01 10.47 -14.00
CA THR A 12 10.08 10.98 -15.02
C THR A 12 8.64 10.65 -14.61
N LEU A 13 7.68 10.93 -15.49
CA LEU A 13 6.29 10.47 -15.34
C LEU A 13 6.10 8.96 -15.63
N GLY A 14 7.18 8.21 -15.84
CA GLY A 14 7.17 6.78 -16.17
C GLY A 14 6.42 5.89 -15.20
N PHE A 15 6.31 6.29 -13.92
CA PHE A 15 5.53 5.60 -12.89
C PHE A 15 4.05 5.41 -13.29
N LEU A 16 3.48 6.26 -14.16
CA LEU A 16 2.11 6.10 -14.65
C LEU A 16 1.87 4.75 -15.34
N GLN A 17 2.87 4.18 -16.01
CA GLN A 17 2.77 2.86 -16.67
C GLN A 17 2.37 1.76 -15.67
N LEU A 18 2.92 1.85 -14.46
CA LEU A 18 2.61 0.93 -13.36
C LEU A 18 1.14 1.05 -12.92
N THR A 19 0.58 2.26 -12.93
CA THR A 19 -0.82 2.50 -12.54
C THR A 19 -1.82 1.92 -13.53
N PHE A 20 -1.47 1.85 -14.82
CA PHE A 20 -2.26 1.12 -15.81
C PHE A 20 -2.23 -0.39 -15.57
N GLY A 21 -1.07 -0.94 -15.18
CA GLY A 21 -0.97 -2.31 -14.66
C GLY A 21 -1.91 -2.53 -13.47
N TYR A 22 -1.96 -1.58 -12.52
CA TYR A 22 -2.88 -1.66 -11.38
C TYR A 22 -4.35 -1.76 -11.82
N LEU A 23 -4.76 -0.98 -12.82
CA LEU A 23 -6.11 -1.06 -13.37
C LEU A 23 -6.40 -2.44 -13.99
N ILE A 24 -5.46 -2.98 -14.78
CA ILE A 24 -5.59 -4.33 -15.37
C ILE A 24 -5.75 -5.38 -14.26
N GLY A 25 -4.90 -5.34 -13.23
CA GLY A 25 -4.96 -6.28 -12.11
C GLY A 25 -6.32 -6.24 -11.40
N ARG A 26 -6.86 -5.04 -11.13
CA ARG A 26 -8.19 -4.87 -10.52
C ARG A 26 -9.31 -5.42 -11.39
N ILE A 27 -9.24 -5.24 -12.71
CA ILE A 27 -10.20 -5.80 -13.66
C ILE A 27 -10.18 -7.34 -13.61
N VAL A 28 -8.99 -7.95 -13.57
CA VAL A 28 -8.88 -9.41 -13.49
C VAL A 28 -9.43 -9.92 -12.17
N VAL A 29 -9.07 -9.30 -11.03
CA VAL A 29 -9.59 -9.68 -9.71
C VAL A 29 -11.11 -9.55 -9.65
N ALA A 30 -11.67 -8.46 -10.18
CA ALA A 30 -13.12 -8.22 -10.27
C ALA A 30 -13.85 -9.34 -11.00
N ARG A 31 -13.27 -9.88 -12.08
CA ARG A 31 -13.90 -10.94 -12.88
C ARG A 31 -13.62 -12.36 -12.39
N LEU A 32 -12.46 -12.59 -11.79
CA LEU A 32 -12.00 -13.94 -11.46
C LEU A 32 -12.21 -14.30 -9.99
N LEU A 33 -11.68 -13.49 -9.06
CA LEU A 33 -11.65 -13.82 -7.63
C LEU A 33 -12.90 -13.36 -6.89
N LEU A 34 -13.43 -12.17 -7.20
CA LEU A 34 -14.63 -11.64 -6.54
C LEU A 34 -15.85 -12.57 -6.63
N PRO A 35 -16.19 -13.15 -7.80
CA PRO A 35 -17.31 -14.09 -7.86
C PRO A 35 -17.09 -15.32 -6.98
N ALA A 36 -15.84 -15.77 -6.81
CA ALA A 36 -15.53 -16.88 -5.92
C ALA A 36 -15.74 -16.51 -4.45
N TYR A 37 -15.42 -15.28 -4.04
CA TYR A 37 -15.69 -14.79 -2.68
C TYR A 37 -17.19 -14.71 -2.37
N TYR A 38 -17.99 -14.23 -3.32
CA TYR A 38 -19.44 -14.09 -3.14
C TYR A 38 -20.23 -15.41 -3.18
N ARG A 39 -19.65 -16.50 -3.69
CA ARG A 39 -20.28 -17.84 -3.70
C ARG A 39 -20.24 -18.55 -2.35
N GLY A 40 -19.58 -18.00 -1.34
CA GLY A 40 -19.48 -18.62 -0.02
C GLY A 40 -19.62 -17.61 1.11
N GLU A 41 -20.18 -18.07 2.22
CA GLU A 41 -20.02 -17.40 3.52
C GLU A 41 -18.56 -17.54 3.96
N LEU A 42 -17.76 -16.51 3.66
CA LEU A 42 -16.35 -16.44 3.99
C LEU A 42 -16.13 -15.38 5.07
N THR A 43 -15.58 -15.79 6.21
CA THR A 43 -15.21 -14.88 7.30
C THR A 43 -13.93 -14.10 6.98
N THR A 44 -13.03 -14.71 6.20
CA THR A 44 -11.76 -14.13 5.72
C THR A 44 -11.51 -14.57 4.29
N ALA A 45 -10.67 -13.83 3.56
CA ALA A 45 -10.20 -14.20 2.23
C ALA A 45 -9.62 -15.62 2.22
N TYR A 46 -8.82 -15.95 3.23
CA TYR A 46 -8.16 -17.25 3.39
C TYR A 46 -9.12 -18.38 3.71
N GLY A 47 -10.34 -18.08 4.20
CA GLY A 47 -11.42 -19.06 4.34
C GLY A 47 -11.76 -19.76 3.02
N MET A 48 -11.53 -19.10 1.87
CA MET A 48 -11.67 -19.72 0.56
C MET A 48 -10.75 -20.95 0.41
N LEU A 49 -9.50 -20.83 0.89
CA LEU A 49 -8.51 -21.90 0.77
C LEU A 49 -8.81 -23.07 1.70
N GLU A 50 -9.46 -22.84 2.86
CA GLU A 50 -9.87 -23.93 3.75
C GLU A 50 -10.90 -24.84 3.09
N ARG A 51 -11.84 -24.28 2.33
CA ARG A 51 -12.87 -25.08 1.63
C ARG A 51 -12.26 -26.05 0.61
N THR A 52 -11.17 -25.63 -0.04
CA THR A 52 -10.53 -26.43 -1.11
C THR A 52 -9.40 -27.31 -0.58
N TYR A 53 -8.62 -26.84 0.40
CA TYR A 53 -7.35 -27.45 0.80
C TYR A 53 -7.22 -27.69 2.31
N GLY A 54 -8.23 -27.34 3.11
CA GLY A 54 -8.26 -27.57 4.55
C GLY A 54 -7.60 -26.47 5.40
N LEU A 55 -7.79 -26.60 6.71
CA LEU A 55 -7.41 -25.58 7.70
C LEU A 55 -5.90 -25.30 7.74
N GLY A 56 -5.07 -26.30 7.45
CA GLY A 56 -3.60 -26.14 7.41
C GLY A 56 -3.16 -25.09 6.38
N VAL A 57 -3.72 -25.14 5.17
CA VAL A 57 -3.40 -24.17 4.10
C VAL A 57 -3.91 -22.78 4.46
N ARG A 58 -5.14 -22.67 4.99
CA ARG A 58 -5.66 -21.38 5.49
C ARG A 58 -4.69 -20.75 6.49
N ARG A 59 -4.30 -21.48 7.54
CA ARG A 59 -3.38 -20.95 8.57
C ARG A 59 -2.02 -20.58 8.01
N PHE A 60 -1.47 -21.38 7.11
CA PHE A 60 -0.19 -21.08 6.46
C PHE A 60 -0.27 -19.78 5.66
N THR A 61 -1.25 -19.66 4.76
CA THR A 61 -1.44 -18.46 3.92
C THR A 61 -1.74 -17.21 4.77
N SER A 62 -2.58 -17.33 5.80
CA SER A 62 -2.86 -16.24 6.74
C SER A 62 -1.63 -15.80 7.52
N GLY A 63 -0.81 -16.74 8.00
CA GLY A 63 0.42 -16.41 8.73
C GLY A 63 1.44 -15.70 7.85
N VAL A 64 1.60 -16.15 6.60
CA VAL A 64 2.43 -15.51 5.58
C VAL A 64 1.97 -14.08 5.29
N PHE A 65 0.66 -13.85 5.15
CA PHE A 65 0.09 -12.51 5.05
C PHE A 65 0.37 -11.66 6.29
N MET A 66 0.13 -12.19 7.49
CA MET A 66 0.26 -11.42 8.73
C MET A 66 1.70 -10.95 8.96
N LEU A 67 2.68 -11.83 8.72
CA LEU A 67 4.10 -11.51 8.84
C LEU A 67 4.52 -10.41 7.86
N THR A 68 4.15 -10.56 6.59
CA THR A 68 4.52 -9.57 5.56
C THR A 68 3.86 -8.23 5.78
N ARG A 69 2.60 -8.24 6.24
CA ARG A 69 1.87 -7.03 6.59
C ARG A 69 2.51 -6.27 7.74
N LEU A 70 2.91 -6.98 8.79
CA LEU A 70 3.64 -6.39 9.92
C LEU A 70 4.90 -5.69 9.43
N LEU A 71 5.73 -6.36 8.62
CA LEU A 71 7.00 -5.80 8.14
C LEU A 71 6.78 -4.58 7.23
N ALA A 72 5.91 -4.69 6.22
CA ALA A 72 5.70 -3.63 5.25
C ALA A 72 5.06 -2.38 5.87
N ASP A 73 4.08 -2.55 6.76
CA ASP A 73 3.38 -1.40 7.36
C ASP A 73 4.16 -0.76 8.51
N SER A 74 5.03 -1.50 9.21
CA SER A 74 5.96 -0.90 10.17
C SER A 74 6.99 0.01 9.49
N VAL A 75 7.50 -0.38 8.31
CA VAL A 75 8.36 0.50 7.50
C VAL A 75 7.60 1.75 7.06
N ARG A 76 6.34 1.60 6.63
CA ARG A 76 5.50 2.74 6.25
C ARG A 76 5.24 3.67 7.44
N LEU A 77 4.94 3.12 8.62
CA LEU A 77 4.72 3.91 9.84
C LEU A 77 5.97 4.72 10.21
N TYR A 78 7.15 4.09 10.22
CA TYR A 78 8.42 4.79 10.44
C TYR A 78 8.60 5.97 9.47
N ALA A 79 8.37 5.75 8.18
CA ALA A 79 8.54 6.78 7.17
C ALA A 79 7.57 7.94 7.33
N THR A 80 6.32 7.65 7.71
CA THR A 80 5.31 8.68 7.96
C THR A 80 5.57 9.50 9.21
N ALA A 81 6.38 8.98 10.15
CA ALA A 81 6.79 9.69 11.35
C ALA A 81 7.95 10.67 11.10
N LEU A 82 8.75 10.48 10.05
CA LEU A 82 9.87 11.37 9.73
C LEU A 82 9.44 12.82 9.49
N PRO A 83 8.41 13.12 8.67
CA PRO A 83 7.89 14.49 8.52
C PRO A 83 7.41 15.07 9.85
N LEU A 84 6.69 14.31 10.67
CA LEU A 84 6.22 14.79 11.97
C LEU A 84 7.39 15.22 12.86
N ALA A 85 8.44 14.39 12.91
CA ALA A 85 9.65 14.67 13.68
C ALA A 85 10.36 15.95 13.18
N LEU A 86 10.51 16.10 11.86
CA LEU A 86 11.13 17.29 11.25
C LEU A 86 10.35 18.57 11.58
N MET A 87 9.02 18.49 11.60
CA MET A 87 8.14 19.64 11.76
C MET A 87 7.98 20.11 13.20
N THR A 88 7.91 19.15 14.12
CA THR A 88 7.69 19.42 15.54
C THR A 88 9.00 19.55 16.31
N GLY A 89 10.12 19.13 15.70
CA GLY A 89 11.39 18.92 16.39
C GLY A 89 11.36 17.71 17.34
N TRP A 90 10.31 16.89 17.31
CA TRP A 90 10.22 15.71 18.16
C TRP A 90 11.17 14.59 17.73
N GLY A 91 11.56 13.74 18.67
CA GLY A 91 12.23 12.49 18.34
C GLY A 91 11.33 11.62 17.45
N ILE A 92 11.93 10.90 16.49
CA ILE A 92 11.21 10.00 15.57
C ILE A 92 10.40 8.96 16.35
N GLY A 93 10.93 8.43 17.46
CA GLY A 93 10.22 7.46 18.30
C GLY A 93 8.92 8.03 18.90
N LEU A 94 8.94 9.29 19.37
CA LEU A 94 7.73 9.97 19.87
C LEU A 94 6.72 10.19 18.73
N SER A 95 7.21 10.57 17.55
CA SER A 95 6.37 10.76 16.36
C SER A 95 5.66 9.47 15.94
N ILE A 96 6.37 8.33 15.95
CA ILE A 96 5.79 7.00 15.71
C ILE A 96 4.71 6.70 16.74
N LEU A 97 4.99 6.94 18.03
CA LEU A 97 4.05 6.67 19.11
C LEU A 97 2.77 7.49 18.97
N VAL A 98 2.88 8.79 18.67
CA VAL A 98 1.73 9.69 18.52
C VAL A 98 0.84 9.26 17.35
N ILE A 99 1.43 9.00 16.17
CA ILE A 99 0.67 8.55 14.99
C ILE A 99 0.01 7.18 15.27
N GLY A 100 0.77 6.27 15.86
CA GLY A 100 0.31 4.94 16.23
C GLY A 100 -0.87 5.00 17.19
N LEU A 101 -0.72 5.65 18.34
CA LEU A 101 -1.77 5.76 19.36
C LEU A 101 -3.01 6.48 18.83
N ALA A 102 -2.85 7.59 18.11
CA ALA A 102 -3.97 8.29 17.49
C ALA A 102 -4.75 7.37 16.54
N THR A 103 -4.04 6.52 15.78
CA THR A 103 -4.67 5.53 14.91
C THR A 103 -5.42 4.47 15.69
N VAL A 104 -4.86 3.97 16.80
CA VAL A 104 -5.52 2.96 17.65
C VAL A 104 -6.86 3.45 18.17
N VAL A 105 -6.93 4.70 18.65
CA VAL A 105 -8.13 5.25 19.30
C VAL A 105 -9.37 5.08 18.41
N TYR A 106 -9.32 5.55 17.16
CA TYR A 106 -10.50 5.46 16.28
C TYR A 106 -10.67 4.06 15.68
N THR A 107 -9.59 3.31 15.47
CA THR A 107 -9.65 1.93 14.95
C THR A 107 -10.35 1.00 15.94
N TYR A 108 -10.02 1.13 17.23
CA TYR A 108 -10.58 0.32 18.31
C TYR A 108 -12.06 0.67 18.56
N ALA A 109 -12.39 1.97 18.59
CA ALA A 109 -13.75 2.42 18.87
C ALA A 109 -14.72 2.18 17.70
N GLY A 110 -14.28 2.36 16.46
CA GLY A 110 -15.16 2.50 15.31
C GLY A 110 -15.42 1.22 14.49
N GLY A 111 -14.51 0.24 14.54
CA GLY A 111 -14.59 -0.95 13.67
C GLY A 111 -14.53 -0.61 12.17
N ILE A 112 -14.73 -1.60 11.30
CA ILE A 112 -14.47 -1.43 9.84
C ILE A 112 -15.36 -0.36 9.19
N ARG A 113 -16.62 -0.21 9.62
CA ARG A 113 -17.53 0.80 9.03
C ARG A 113 -17.05 2.22 9.30
N ALA A 114 -16.64 2.52 10.54
CA ALA A 114 -16.13 3.85 10.87
C ALA A 114 -14.78 4.10 10.18
N VAL A 115 -13.90 3.08 10.13
CA VAL A 115 -12.61 3.17 9.44
C VAL A 115 -12.81 3.56 7.97
N VAL A 116 -13.77 2.94 7.27
CA VAL A 116 -14.05 3.29 5.86
C VAL A 116 -14.53 4.74 5.69
N TRP A 117 -15.35 5.26 6.61
CA TRP A 117 -15.78 6.66 6.55
C TRP A 117 -14.65 7.64 6.85
N VAL A 118 -13.85 7.36 7.88
CA VAL A 118 -12.67 8.16 8.21
C VAL A 118 -11.69 8.18 7.04
N ASP A 119 -11.45 7.04 6.40
CA ASP A 119 -10.62 6.92 5.20
C ASP A 119 -11.13 7.79 4.04
N ALA A 120 -12.45 7.85 3.83
CA ALA A 120 -13.02 8.66 2.76
C ALA A 120 -12.77 10.16 2.99
N VAL A 121 -12.91 10.62 4.23
CA VAL A 121 -12.58 12.01 4.63
C VAL A 121 -11.08 12.27 4.50
N GLN A 122 -10.25 11.34 4.97
CA GLN A 122 -8.79 11.41 4.87
C GLN A 122 -8.31 11.44 3.41
N MET A 123 -9.00 10.71 2.52
CA MET A 123 -8.76 10.74 1.09
C MET A 123 -8.99 12.13 0.50
N GLY A 124 -10.15 12.74 0.82
CA GLY A 124 -10.44 14.10 0.40
C GLY A 124 -9.41 15.10 0.91
N LEU A 125 -9.01 14.97 2.17
CA LEU A 125 -8.03 15.86 2.80
C LEU A 125 -6.66 15.80 2.13
N TYR A 126 -6.12 14.61 1.85
CA TYR A 126 -4.82 14.52 1.20
C TYR A 126 -4.89 14.94 -0.28
N LEU A 127 -6.00 14.69 -0.99
CA LEU A 127 -6.16 15.17 -2.38
C LEU A 127 -6.23 16.69 -2.43
N LEU A 128 -6.96 17.30 -1.48
CA LEU A 128 -6.97 18.75 -1.30
C LEU A 128 -5.57 19.28 -1.01
N GLY A 129 -4.80 18.62 -0.15
CA GLY A 129 -3.41 18.99 0.11
C GLY A 129 -2.54 18.99 -1.15
N ALA A 130 -2.74 18.05 -2.06
CA ALA A 130 -2.03 18.02 -3.34
C ALA A 130 -2.45 19.16 -4.29
N LEU A 131 -3.74 19.50 -4.32
CA LEU A 131 -4.25 20.65 -5.09
C LEU A 131 -3.68 21.97 -4.55
N VAL A 132 -3.67 22.15 -3.23
CA VAL A 132 -3.07 23.32 -2.57
C VAL A 132 -1.58 23.41 -2.88
N ALA A 133 -0.84 22.30 -2.84
CA ALA A 133 0.56 22.28 -3.25
C ALA A 133 0.73 22.71 -4.72
N ALA A 134 -0.14 22.25 -5.62
CA ALA A 134 -0.08 22.62 -7.03
C ALA A 134 -0.35 24.13 -7.26
N VAL A 135 -1.26 24.72 -6.50
CA VAL A 135 -1.50 26.18 -6.52
C VAL A 135 -0.33 26.94 -5.92
N ALA A 136 0.28 26.45 -4.84
CA ALA A 136 1.47 27.07 -4.26
C ALA A 136 2.65 27.06 -5.23
N ILE A 137 2.89 25.94 -5.93
CA ILE A 137 3.93 25.83 -6.97
C ILE A 137 3.71 26.85 -8.08
N GLN A 138 2.46 27.08 -8.52
CA GLN A 138 2.14 28.10 -9.53
C GLN A 138 2.56 29.51 -9.09
N GLN A 139 2.42 29.84 -7.81
CA GLN A 139 2.69 31.17 -7.28
C GLN A 139 4.17 31.37 -6.90
N LEU A 140 4.80 30.33 -6.37
CA LEU A 140 6.17 30.41 -5.83
C LEU A 140 7.24 30.11 -6.86
N THR A 141 6.90 29.45 -7.97
CA THR A 141 7.85 29.14 -9.05
C THR A 141 7.84 30.24 -10.10
N PRO A 142 8.98 30.85 -10.46
CA PRO A 142 9.05 31.83 -11.54
C PRO A 142 8.46 31.29 -12.85
N GLY A 143 7.51 32.01 -13.43
CA GLY A 143 6.79 31.61 -14.65
C GLY A 143 5.73 30.52 -14.46
N GLY A 144 5.48 30.07 -13.22
CA GLY A 144 4.44 29.11 -12.86
C GLY A 144 4.52 27.78 -13.63
N TRP A 145 3.38 27.10 -13.74
CA TRP A 145 3.26 25.81 -14.42
C TRP A 145 3.70 25.83 -15.89
N THR A 146 3.59 26.97 -16.57
CA THR A 146 4.10 27.12 -17.94
C THR A 146 5.60 26.87 -17.97
N ASN A 147 6.36 27.53 -17.11
CA ASN A 147 7.81 27.33 -17.02
C ASN A 147 8.17 25.95 -16.46
N VAL A 148 7.40 25.42 -15.50
CA VAL A 148 7.59 24.05 -14.99
C VAL A 148 7.52 23.04 -16.12
N LEU A 149 6.49 23.11 -16.98
CA LEU A 149 6.32 22.16 -18.07
C LEU A 149 7.37 22.31 -19.17
N VAL A 150 7.74 23.54 -19.52
CA VAL A 150 8.78 23.79 -20.52
C VAL A 150 10.13 23.27 -20.04
N SER A 151 10.57 23.64 -18.83
CA SER A 151 11.85 23.22 -18.27
C SER A 151 11.90 21.70 -18.01
N ALA A 152 10.81 21.11 -17.50
CA ALA A 152 10.71 19.67 -17.33
C ALA A 152 10.73 18.92 -18.67
N GLY A 153 10.12 19.48 -19.72
CA GLY A 153 10.14 18.94 -21.08
C GLY A 153 11.56 18.94 -21.65
N GLN A 154 12.27 20.06 -21.54
CA GLN A 154 13.68 20.17 -21.96
C GLN A 154 14.60 19.22 -21.19
N ALA A 155 14.32 18.97 -19.91
CA ALA A 155 15.03 18.01 -19.08
C ALA A 155 14.58 16.54 -19.27
N GLY A 156 13.66 16.26 -20.20
CA GLY A 156 13.17 14.90 -20.50
C GLY A 156 12.28 14.27 -19.42
N LYS A 157 11.86 15.03 -18.41
CA LYS A 157 11.11 14.51 -17.25
C LYS A 157 9.64 14.23 -17.54
N LEU A 158 9.11 14.79 -18.63
CA LEU A 158 7.74 14.54 -19.11
C LEU A 158 7.55 13.17 -19.76
N ALA A 159 8.62 12.37 -19.93
CA ALA A 159 8.52 11.04 -20.50
C ALA A 159 7.61 10.14 -19.66
N VAL A 160 6.54 9.63 -20.28
CA VAL A 160 5.57 8.72 -19.65
C VAL A 160 5.81 7.26 -20.06
N VAL A 161 6.15 7.02 -21.33
CA VAL A 161 6.24 5.67 -21.89
C VAL A 161 7.69 5.31 -22.15
N ASP A 162 8.11 4.17 -21.62
CA ASP A 162 9.38 3.53 -21.92
C ASP A 162 9.12 2.07 -22.31
N ALA A 163 9.11 1.77 -23.61
CA ALA A 163 8.74 0.45 -24.12
C ALA A 163 9.90 -0.57 -24.14
N ARG A 164 11.07 -0.22 -23.57
CA ARG A 164 12.23 -1.11 -23.56
C ARG A 164 11.92 -2.40 -22.80
N TRP A 165 12.34 -3.53 -23.36
CA TRP A 165 12.30 -4.83 -22.70
C TRP A 165 13.56 -4.99 -21.85
N ASP A 166 13.52 -4.41 -20.64
CA ASP A 166 14.65 -4.40 -19.71
C ASP A 166 14.18 -4.81 -18.30
N PHE A 167 14.94 -5.73 -17.69
CA PHE A 167 14.70 -6.19 -16.33
C PHE A 167 15.31 -5.25 -15.30
N GLY A 168 16.34 -4.46 -15.64
CA GLY A 168 17.03 -3.56 -14.72
C GLY A 168 16.29 -2.25 -14.42
N THR A 169 15.38 -1.84 -15.31
CA THR A 169 14.62 -0.58 -15.18
C THR A 169 13.24 -0.82 -14.56
N ALA A 170 12.93 -0.15 -13.44
CA ALA A 170 11.67 -0.34 -12.73
C ALA A 170 10.44 0.17 -13.50
N TYR A 171 10.54 1.27 -14.24
CA TYR A 171 9.37 1.94 -14.83
C TYR A 171 9.35 1.83 -16.36
N THR A 172 9.46 0.61 -16.88
CA THR A 172 9.17 0.31 -18.29
C THR A 172 7.70 -0.04 -18.49
N LEU A 173 7.21 -0.02 -19.72
CA LEU A 173 5.83 -0.38 -20.08
C LEU A 173 5.51 -1.81 -19.62
N TRP A 174 6.45 -2.73 -19.83
CA TRP A 174 6.27 -4.14 -19.52
C TRP A 174 6.34 -4.42 -18.02
N ALA A 175 7.33 -3.83 -17.34
CA ALA A 175 7.41 -3.88 -15.88
C ALA A 175 6.15 -3.27 -15.23
N GLY A 176 5.68 -2.15 -15.78
CA GLY A 176 4.49 -1.44 -15.32
C GLY A 176 3.20 -2.26 -15.50
N LEU A 177 2.95 -2.77 -16.71
CA LEU A 177 1.72 -3.50 -17.01
C LEU A 177 1.68 -4.89 -16.37
N LEU A 178 2.76 -5.68 -16.50
CA LEU A 178 2.83 -7.03 -15.96
C LEU A 178 3.06 -7.02 -14.45
N GLY A 179 4.11 -6.33 -14.00
CA GLY A 179 4.45 -6.22 -12.58
C GLY A 179 3.36 -5.51 -11.79
N GLY A 180 2.90 -4.35 -12.25
CA GLY A 180 1.77 -3.64 -11.63
C GLY A 180 0.48 -4.45 -11.65
N GLY A 181 0.21 -5.17 -12.75
CA GLY A 181 -0.90 -6.09 -12.89
C GLY A 181 -0.89 -7.18 -11.83
N LEU A 182 0.18 -7.99 -11.79
CA LEU A 182 0.35 -9.08 -10.83
C LEU A 182 0.34 -8.59 -9.38
N LEU A 183 1.06 -7.51 -9.09
CA LEU A 183 1.10 -6.88 -7.76
C LEU A 183 -0.31 -6.50 -7.30
N THR A 184 -1.10 -5.91 -8.20
CA THR A 184 -2.47 -5.48 -7.86
C THR A 184 -3.42 -6.66 -7.77
N MET A 185 -3.22 -7.69 -8.60
CA MET A 185 -3.99 -8.93 -8.45
C MET A 185 -3.76 -9.57 -7.08
N ALA A 186 -2.53 -9.58 -6.59
CA ALA A 186 -2.22 -10.08 -5.26
C ALA A 186 -2.78 -9.15 -4.17
N SER A 187 -2.35 -7.89 -4.14
CA SER A 187 -2.72 -6.94 -3.08
C SER A 187 -4.21 -6.62 -2.97
N HIS A 188 -4.99 -6.76 -4.05
CA HIS A 188 -6.44 -6.51 -4.01
C HIS A 188 -7.26 -7.80 -4.11
N GLY A 189 -6.65 -8.88 -4.60
CA GLY A 189 -7.33 -10.15 -4.80
C GLY A 189 -7.14 -11.14 -3.67
N THR A 190 -6.03 -11.11 -2.92
CA THR A 190 -5.72 -12.10 -1.88
C THR A 190 -5.52 -11.51 -0.49
N ASP A 191 -5.41 -10.19 -0.42
CA ASP A 191 -5.17 -9.47 0.82
C ASP A 191 -6.46 -9.29 1.62
N GLN A 192 -6.45 -9.74 2.88
CA GLN A 192 -7.61 -9.66 3.76
C GLN A 192 -8.14 -8.22 3.87
N LEU A 193 -7.26 -7.22 3.85
CA LEU A 193 -7.63 -5.81 3.93
C LEU A 193 -8.68 -5.41 2.89
N ILE A 194 -8.37 -5.72 1.63
CA ILE A 194 -9.17 -5.28 0.49
C ILE A 194 -10.37 -6.21 0.34
N VAL A 195 -10.18 -7.52 0.46
CA VAL A 195 -11.28 -8.49 0.36
C VAL A 195 -12.36 -8.21 1.41
N GLN A 196 -11.97 -7.89 2.65
CA GLN A 196 -12.92 -7.56 3.70
C GLN A 196 -13.76 -6.32 3.34
N ARG A 197 -13.17 -5.27 2.78
CA ARG A 197 -13.91 -4.08 2.31
C ARG A 197 -14.83 -4.39 1.13
N LEU A 198 -14.38 -5.22 0.20
CA LEU A 198 -15.19 -5.59 -0.96
C LEU A 198 -16.40 -6.44 -0.56
N LEU A 199 -16.28 -7.24 0.51
CA LEU A 199 -17.38 -8.03 1.06
C LEU A 199 -18.38 -7.23 1.91
N THR A 200 -18.07 -5.98 2.30
CA THR A 200 -19.05 -5.09 2.94
C THR A 200 -19.94 -4.33 1.95
N CYS A 201 -19.66 -4.45 0.65
CA CYS A 201 -20.50 -3.89 -0.39
C CYS A 201 -21.82 -4.66 -0.52
N ARG A 202 -22.86 -3.99 -1.03
CA ARG A 202 -24.23 -4.51 -1.12
C ARG A 202 -24.35 -5.81 -1.91
N ASP A 203 -23.61 -5.91 -3.01
CA ASP A 203 -23.64 -7.05 -3.94
C ASP A 203 -22.33 -7.12 -4.74
N LEU A 204 -22.13 -8.25 -5.44
CA LEU A 204 -20.96 -8.51 -6.27
C LEU A 204 -20.70 -7.41 -7.31
N ARG A 205 -21.75 -6.86 -7.96
CA ARG A 205 -21.59 -5.82 -8.99
C ARG A 205 -21.14 -4.52 -8.37
N ALA A 206 -21.63 -4.18 -7.17
CA ALA A 206 -21.16 -3.04 -6.41
C ALA A 206 -19.67 -3.19 -6.04
N SER A 207 -19.23 -4.35 -5.58
CA SER A 207 -17.81 -4.61 -5.28
C SER A 207 -16.92 -4.55 -6.52
N GLN A 208 -17.38 -5.10 -7.65
CA GLN A 208 -16.67 -5.02 -8.93
C GLN A 208 -16.52 -3.57 -9.40
N ARG A 209 -17.59 -2.77 -9.32
CA ARG A 209 -17.55 -1.35 -9.65
C ARG A 209 -16.65 -0.56 -8.70
N ALA A 210 -16.72 -0.83 -7.40
CA ALA A 210 -15.85 -0.19 -6.41
C ALA A 210 -14.38 -0.50 -6.68
N LEU A 211 -14.05 -1.77 -6.96
CA LEU A 211 -12.69 -2.20 -7.23
C LEU A 211 -12.15 -1.58 -8.53
N VAL A 212 -12.85 -1.74 -9.66
CA VAL A 212 -12.38 -1.20 -10.95
C VAL A 212 -12.40 0.34 -10.94
N GLY A 213 -13.43 0.95 -10.37
CA GLY A 213 -13.55 2.41 -10.24
C GLY A 213 -12.42 3.02 -9.39
N SER A 214 -12.04 2.36 -8.29
CA SER A 214 -10.86 2.77 -7.51
C SER A 214 -9.58 2.71 -8.34
N GLY A 215 -9.48 1.78 -9.30
CA GLY A 215 -8.36 1.72 -10.23
C GLY A 215 -8.22 2.94 -11.13
N VAL A 216 -9.35 3.42 -11.67
CA VAL A 216 -9.38 4.64 -12.49
C VAL A 216 -9.02 5.87 -11.65
N ALA A 217 -9.61 5.99 -10.45
CA ALA A 217 -9.32 7.09 -9.53
C ALA A 217 -7.83 7.15 -9.15
N VAL A 218 -7.21 5.98 -8.93
CA VAL A 218 -5.80 5.86 -8.58
C VAL A 218 -4.87 6.38 -9.68
N VAL A 219 -5.18 6.15 -10.97
CA VAL A 219 -4.38 6.69 -12.10
C VAL A 219 -4.36 8.22 -12.03
N GLY A 220 -5.53 8.85 -11.90
CA GLY A 220 -5.64 10.31 -11.78
C GLY A 220 -4.94 10.84 -10.53
N GLN A 221 -5.10 10.16 -9.40
CA GLN A 221 -4.43 10.51 -8.15
C GLN A 221 -2.90 10.48 -8.28
N PHE A 222 -2.33 9.41 -8.85
CA PHE A 222 -0.87 9.33 -9.05
C PHE A 222 -0.38 10.43 -10.00
N LEU A 223 -1.12 10.72 -11.07
CA LEU A 223 -0.80 11.83 -11.96
C LEU A 223 -0.68 13.16 -11.19
N VAL A 224 -1.64 13.48 -10.33
CA VAL A 224 -1.60 14.72 -9.52
C VAL A 224 -0.32 14.77 -8.67
N PHE A 225 0.04 13.68 -7.99
CA PHE A 225 1.26 13.65 -7.16
C PHE A 225 2.55 13.70 -7.97
N LEU A 226 2.59 13.06 -9.14
CA LEU A 226 3.75 13.12 -10.04
C LEU A 226 3.93 14.55 -10.59
N MET A 227 2.83 15.25 -10.91
CA MET A 227 2.86 16.65 -11.30
C MET A 227 3.39 17.55 -10.19
N VAL A 228 2.96 17.33 -8.93
CA VAL A 228 3.56 18.02 -7.77
C VAL A 228 5.08 17.78 -7.73
N GLY A 229 5.54 16.55 -7.96
CA GLY A 229 6.97 16.24 -8.04
C GLY A 229 7.74 17.00 -9.12
N LEU A 230 7.17 17.12 -10.33
CA LEU A 230 7.75 17.94 -11.40
C LEU A 230 7.80 19.42 -11.03
N GLY A 231 6.75 19.93 -10.40
CA GLY A 231 6.70 21.30 -9.91
C GLY A 231 7.74 21.58 -8.83
N LEU A 232 7.92 20.65 -7.90
CA LEU A 232 8.98 20.73 -6.88
C LEU A 232 10.37 20.71 -7.51
N TRP A 233 10.58 19.90 -8.56
CA TRP A 233 11.86 19.87 -9.30
C TRP A 233 12.20 21.21 -9.93
N ALA A 234 11.23 21.84 -10.59
CA ALA A 234 11.40 23.16 -11.17
C ALA A 234 11.60 24.24 -10.10
N PHE A 235 10.82 24.19 -9.00
CA PHE A 235 10.94 25.10 -7.86
C PHE A 235 12.33 25.08 -7.21
N TYR A 236 12.87 23.87 -6.98
CA TYR A 236 14.20 23.69 -6.38
C TYR A 236 15.35 23.74 -7.39
N GLY A 237 15.08 24.00 -8.67
CA GLY A 237 16.11 24.04 -9.72
C GLY A 237 16.91 22.74 -9.85
N GLY A 238 16.27 21.59 -9.63
CA GLY A 238 16.94 20.28 -9.70
C GLY A 238 17.98 20.00 -8.61
N ARG A 239 17.92 20.73 -7.48
CA ARG A 239 18.76 20.48 -6.29
C ARG A 239 18.79 18.99 -5.91
N GLN A 240 19.97 18.49 -5.54
CA GLN A 240 20.12 17.13 -5.04
C GLN A 240 19.60 17.01 -3.60
N PHE A 241 18.84 15.95 -3.35
CA PHE A 241 18.32 15.58 -2.03
C PHE A 241 18.69 14.13 -1.73
N GLU A 242 18.92 13.79 -0.47
CA GLU A 242 19.23 12.40 -0.09
C GLU A 242 18.00 11.48 -0.18
N ARG A 243 16.80 12.02 0.09
CA ARG A 243 15.56 11.22 0.14
C ARG A 243 14.41 11.93 -0.57
N GLY A 244 13.68 11.18 -1.38
CA GLY A 244 12.51 11.68 -2.11
C GLY A 244 11.36 12.13 -1.20
N ASP A 245 11.17 11.42 -0.08
CA ASP A 245 10.13 11.70 0.92
C ASP A 245 10.32 13.06 1.61
N GLU A 246 11.56 13.54 1.70
CA GLU A 246 11.91 14.81 2.35
C GLU A 246 11.62 16.03 1.47
N ILE A 247 11.60 15.86 0.14
CA ILE A 247 11.45 16.98 -0.80
C ILE A 247 10.10 17.67 -0.60
N PHE A 248 9.01 16.89 -0.63
CA PHE A 248 7.69 17.45 -0.47
C PHE A 248 7.45 17.90 0.98
N ALA A 249 7.93 17.13 1.96
CA ALA A 249 7.84 17.53 3.37
C ALA A 249 8.51 18.89 3.62
N ARG A 250 9.71 19.10 3.09
CA ARG A 250 10.47 20.35 3.22
C ARG A 250 9.75 21.53 2.57
N PHE A 251 9.19 21.34 1.37
CA PHE A 251 8.38 22.37 0.73
C PHE A 251 7.17 22.79 1.57
N ILE A 252 6.45 21.81 2.15
CA ILE A 252 5.28 22.08 2.99
C ILE A 252 5.62 22.93 4.22
N VAL A 253 6.80 22.69 4.80
CA VAL A 253 7.22 23.29 6.08
C VAL A 253 7.89 24.64 5.86
N GLU A 254 8.77 24.73 4.87
CA GLU A 254 9.62 25.91 4.68
C GLU A 254 8.97 26.98 3.78
N GLN A 255 8.02 26.61 2.92
CA GLN A 255 7.53 27.50 1.85
C GLN A 255 6.06 27.89 1.97
N LEU A 256 5.25 27.13 2.72
CA LEU A 256 3.83 27.43 2.88
C LEU A 256 3.57 28.25 4.15
N PRO A 257 2.56 29.15 4.11
CA PRO A 257 2.17 29.90 5.29
C PRO A 257 1.52 29.01 6.35
N PRO A 258 1.51 29.45 7.62
CA PRO A 258 0.73 28.82 8.68
C PRO A 258 -0.73 28.63 8.24
N GLY A 259 -1.36 27.53 8.67
CA GLY A 259 -2.67 27.11 8.18
C GLY A 259 -2.57 26.16 6.98
N LEU A 260 -1.96 26.58 5.86
CA LEU A 260 -1.76 25.69 4.70
C LEU A 260 -0.76 24.57 5.02
N THR A 261 0.34 24.90 5.72
CA THR A 261 1.25 23.89 6.27
C THR A 261 0.48 22.88 7.13
N GLY A 262 -0.32 23.36 8.10
CA GLY A 262 -1.12 22.49 8.97
C GLY A 262 -2.10 21.59 8.20
N LEU A 263 -2.74 22.12 7.16
CA LEU A 263 -3.66 21.35 6.30
C LEU A 263 -2.95 20.21 5.55
N LEU A 264 -1.81 20.49 4.91
CA LEU A 264 -1.08 19.47 4.16
C LEU A 264 -0.50 18.40 5.07
N VAL A 265 -0.09 18.79 6.27
CA VAL A 265 0.43 17.90 7.31
C VAL A 265 -0.66 17.00 7.84
N ALA A 266 -1.87 17.54 8.06
CA ALA A 266 -3.04 16.73 8.33
C ALA A 266 -3.32 15.75 7.18
N GLY A 267 -3.09 16.14 5.92
CA GLY A 267 -3.15 15.25 4.74
C GLY A 267 -2.10 14.12 4.76
N VAL A 268 -0.86 14.40 5.19
CA VAL A 268 0.19 13.37 5.39
C VAL A 268 -0.27 12.35 6.42
N PHE A 269 -0.73 12.81 7.58
CA PHE A 269 -1.20 11.93 8.65
C PHE A 269 -2.46 11.18 8.27
N ALA A 270 -3.39 11.83 7.57
CA ALA A 270 -4.59 11.20 7.03
C ALA A 270 -4.25 9.97 6.17
N ALA A 271 -3.32 10.12 5.21
CA ALA A 271 -2.89 8.99 4.36
C ALA A 271 -2.19 7.87 5.17
N ALA A 272 -1.37 8.23 6.16
CA ALA A 272 -0.65 7.29 7.01
C ALA A 272 -1.58 6.49 7.93
N MET A 273 -2.42 7.21 8.69
CA MET A 273 -3.36 6.65 9.65
C MET A 273 -4.40 5.77 8.95
N SER A 274 -4.88 6.16 7.77
CA SER A 274 -5.78 5.34 6.94
C SER A 274 -5.18 3.97 6.63
N SER A 275 -3.90 3.95 6.22
CA SER A 275 -3.21 2.69 5.94
C SER A 275 -3.04 1.84 7.21
N LEU A 276 -2.59 2.47 8.31
CA LEU A 276 -2.29 1.77 9.54
C LEU A 276 -3.54 1.18 10.23
N SER A 277 -4.65 1.93 10.30
CA SER A 277 -5.91 1.45 10.90
C SER A 277 -6.46 0.24 10.17
N SER A 278 -6.37 0.28 8.85
CA SER A 278 -6.79 -0.77 7.95
C SER A 278 -6.00 -2.05 8.21
N SER A 279 -4.67 -1.95 8.29
CA SER A 279 -3.79 -3.08 8.56
C SER A 279 -4.03 -3.68 9.94
N ILE A 280 -4.19 -2.85 10.97
CA ILE A 280 -4.55 -3.31 12.32
C ILE A 280 -5.86 -4.10 12.26
N ASN A 281 -6.89 -3.60 11.56
CA ASN A 281 -8.17 -4.28 11.45
C ASN A 281 -8.05 -5.64 10.74
N ALA A 282 -7.35 -5.69 9.61
CA ALA A 282 -7.15 -6.92 8.85
C ALA A 282 -6.36 -7.96 9.64
N LEU A 283 -5.27 -7.56 10.31
CA LEU A 283 -4.46 -8.42 11.17
C LEU A 283 -5.26 -8.96 12.36
N ALA A 284 -6.02 -8.09 13.03
CA ALA A 284 -6.86 -8.48 14.15
C ALA A 284 -7.97 -9.46 13.73
N SER A 285 -8.66 -9.18 12.61
CA SER A 285 -9.70 -10.06 12.06
C SER A 285 -9.13 -11.41 11.64
N THR A 286 -8.00 -11.42 10.93
CA THR A 286 -7.32 -12.66 10.50
C THR A 286 -6.93 -13.51 11.72
N THR A 287 -6.35 -12.89 12.75
CA THR A 287 -5.98 -13.59 13.99
C THR A 287 -7.21 -14.18 14.70
N ALA A 288 -8.29 -13.39 14.81
CA ALA A 288 -9.52 -13.82 15.46
C ALA A 288 -10.19 -15.00 14.75
N TYR A 289 -10.36 -14.92 13.42
CA TYR A 289 -11.14 -15.89 12.66
C TYR A 289 -10.34 -17.08 12.13
N ASP A 290 -9.05 -16.92 11.82
CA ASP A 290 -8.24 -17.99 11.22
C ASP A 290 -7.49 -18.83 12.26
N PHE A 291 -7.15 -18.23 13.41
CA PHE A 291 -6.37 -18.88 14.47
C PHE A 291 -7.18 -19.09 15.75
N TRP A 292 -7.65 -18.00 16.35
CA TRP A 292 -8.26 -18.03 17.69
C TRP A 292 -9.59 -18.79 17.71
N ALA A 293 -10.56 -18.40 16.88
CA ALA A 293 -11.90 -18.99 16.90
C ALA A 293 -11.90 -20.49 16.59
N PRO A 294 -11.11 -21.01 15.61
CA PRO A 294 -10.94 -22.44 15.42
C PRO A 294 -10.27 -23.16 16.61
N ALA A 295 -9.34 -22.51 17.30
CA ALA A 295 -8.60 -23.14 18.40
C ALA A 295 -9.43 -23.26 19.69
N VAL A 296 -10.34 -22.33 19.94
CA VAL A 296 -11.16 -22.27 21.18
C VAL A 296 -12.60 -22.73 20.98
N GLY A 297 -12.92 -23.32 19.83
CA GLY A 297 -14.28 -23.78 19.50
C GLY A 297 -15.31 -22.65 19.36
N ALA A 298 -14.90 -21.43 19.02
CA ALA A 298 -15.77 -20.27 18.85
C ALA A 298 -16.16 -20.00 17.38
N ARG A 299 -16.08 -21.02 16.51
CA ARG A 299 -16.56 -20.92 15.12
C ARG A 299 -18.08 -20.67 15.14
N GLY A 300 -18.53 -19.60 14.49
CA GLY A 300 -19.94 -19.21 14.45
C GLY A 300 -20.41 -18.35 15.63
N ASP A 301 -19.58 -18.09 16.63
CA ASP A 301 -19.89 -17.12 17.70
C ASP A 301 -19.27 -15.75 17.37
N ASP A 302 -19.99 -14.96 16.58
CA ASP A 302 -19.55 -13.63 16.17
C ASP A 302 -19.30 -12.70 17.35
N ARG A 303 -20.05 -12.85 18.46
CA ARG A 303 -19.86 -11.99 19.63
C ARG A 303 -18.52 -12.28 20.30
N ARG A 304 -18.16 -13.55 20.47
CA ARG A 304 -16.85 -13.95 21.01
C ARG A 304 -15.72 -13.58 20.06
N ALA A 305 -15.88 -13.82 18.76
CA ALA A 305 -14.89 -13.46 17.75
C ALA A 305 -14.65 -11.95 17.69
N LEU A 306 -15.70 -11.12 17.78
CA LEU A 306 -15.59 -9.67 17.83
C LEU A 306 -14.86 -9.17 19.08
N ARG A 307 -15.15 -9.76 20.25
CA ARG A 307 -14.43 -9.42 21.50
C ARG A 307 -12.94 -9.78 21.39
N ALA A 308 -12.62 -10.95 20.84
CA ALA A 308 -11.24 -11.33 20.58
C ALA A 308 -10.57 -10.38 19.57
N GLY A 309 -11.27 -10.00 18.50
CA GLY A 309 -10.79 -9.03 17.50
C GLY A 309 -10.43 -7.67 18.11
N ARG A 310 -11.20 -7.17 19.09
CA ARG A 310 -10.86 -5.94 19.83
C ARG A 310 -9.55 -6.07 20.61
N ILE A 311 -9.32 -7.21 21.26
CA ILE A 311 -8.04 -7.46 21.96
C ILE A 311 -6.89 -7.54 20.95
N PHE A 312 -7.08 -8.29 19.86
CA PHE A 312 -6.05 -8.41 18.81
C PHE A 312 -5.76 -7.09 18.10
N THR A 313 -6.72 -6.16 18.04
CA THR A 313 -6.51 -4.79 17.55
C THR A 313 -5.41 -4.09 18.37
N LEU A 314 -5.49 -4.18 19.70
CA LEU A 314 -4.48 -3.59 20.59
C LEU A 314 -3.14 -4.30 20.48
N VAL A 315 -3.14 -5.63 20.40
CA VAL A 315 -1.91 -6.43 20.24
C VAL A 315 -1.20 -6.06 18.94
N TRP A 316 -1.90 -6.06 17.81
CA TRP A 316 -1.30 -5.75 16.51
C TRP A 316 -0.87 -4.30 16.39
N ALA A 317 -1.60 -3.37 16.98
CA ALA A 317 -1.14 -1.99 17.07
C ALA A 317 0.19 -1.87 17.83
N GLY A 318 0.29 -2.53 18.99
CA GLY A 318 1.54 -2.58 19.77
C GLY A 318 2.68 -3.21 18.98
N LEU A 319 2.43 -4.32 18.28
CA LEU A 319 3.43 -4.98 17.42
C LEU A 319 3.88 -4.10 16.26
N LEU A 320 2.96 -3.42 15.57
CA LEU A 320 3.28 -2.53 14.45
C LEU A 320 4.11 -1.32 14.89
N ILE A 321 3.74 -0.69 16.02
CA ILE A 321 4.49 0.41 16.63
C ILE A 321 5.87 -0.08 17.08
N GLY A 322 5.93 -1.21 17.80
CA GLY A 322 7.19 -1.79 18.27
C GLY A 322 8.14 -2.14 17.12
N ALA A 323 7.63 -2.80 16.08
CA ALA A 323 8.42 -3.11 14.89
C ALA A 323 8.87 -1.84 14.15
N ALA A 324 8.03 -0.81 14.05
CA ALA A 324 8.43 0.47 13.45
C ALA A 324 9.58 1.15 14.23
N LEU A 325 9.58 1.03 15.56
CA LEU A 325 10.69 1.51 16.40
C LEU A 325 11.97 0.71 16.17
N VAL A 326 11.86 -0.62 16.02
CA VAL A 326 13.01 -1.49 15.70
C VAL A 326 13.59 -1.22 14.30
N PHE A 327 12.77 -0.74 13.36
CA PHE A 327 13.21 -0.39 12.00
C PHE A 327 14.00 0.93 11.90
N MET A 328 14.00 1.78 12.95
CA MET A 328 14.67 3.09 12.93
C MET A 328 16.14 3.09 12.45
N PRO A 329 17.02 2.14 12.83
CA PRO A 329 18.42 2.14 12.41
C PRO A 329 18.62 1.64 10.97
N PHE A 330 17.63 0.94 10.39
CA PHE A 330 17.74 0.29 9.07
C PHE A 330 17.24 1.18 7.91
N GLY A 331 16.59 2.32 8.19
CA GLY A 331 15.94 3.18 7.20
C GLY A 331 16.85 4.10 6.36
N ARG A 332 18.15 3.80 6.22
CA ARG A 332 19.07 4.67 5.46
C ARG A 332 19.16 4.24 3.99
N GLY A 333 18.70 5.09 3.06
CA GLY A 333 19.11 5.08 1.65
C GLY A 333 18.06 4.74 0.58
N ALA A 334 16.88 4.22 0.92
CA ALA A 334 15.80 3.93 -0.03
C ALA A 334 14.50 4.66 0.35
N THR A 335 13.63 4.96 -0.63
CA THR A 335 12.30 5.51 -0.31
C THR A 335 11.50 4.45 0.44
N ALA A 336 10.80 4.83 1.50
CA ALA A 336 10.15 3.84 2.34
C ALA A 336 9.02 3.08 1.64
N VAL A 337 8.40 3.72 0.65
CA VAL A 337 7.39 3.08 -0.20
C VAL A 337 8.01 1.98 -1.05
N GLU A 338 9.19 2.19 -1.64
CA GLU A 338 9.87 1.15 -2.41
C GLU A 338 10.28 -0.03 -1.52
N VAL A 339 10.78 0.23 -0.30
CA VAL A 339 11.11 -0.84 0.66
C VAL A 339 9.85 -1.62 1.06
N ALA A 340 8.76 -0.93 1.42
CA ALA A 340 7.52 -1.59 1.79
C ALA A 340 6.91 -2.39 0.63
N LEU A 341 6.95 -1.85 -0.59
CA LEU A 341 6.48 -2.55 -1.79
C LEU A 341 7.36 -3.76 -2.11
N ALA A 342 8.68 -3.65 -1.98
CA ALA A 342 9.60 -4.77 -2.19
C ALA A 342 9.32 -5.90 -1.19
N VAL A 343 9.20 -5.59 0.11
CA VAL A 343 8.87 -6.59 1.14
C VAL A 343 7.54 -7.29 0.83
N ALA A 344 6.55 -6.55 0.35
CA ALA A 344 5.25 -7.12 -0.01
C ALA A 344 5.31 -7.95 -1.30
N SER A 345 6.08 -7.52 -2.31
CA SER A 345 6.21 -8.22 -3.60
C SER A 345 6.81 -9.61 -3.44
N LEU A 346 7.76 -9.78 -2.49
CA LEU A 346 8.40 -11.06 -2.16
C LEU A 346 7.41 -12.20 -1.92
N VAL A 347 6.21 -11.89 -1.45
CA VAL A 347 5.24 -12.88 -0.98
C VAL A 347 3.95 -12.86 -1.77
N TYR A 348 3.61 -11.73 -2.37
CA TYR A 348 2.37 -11.56 -3.12
C TYR A 348 2.22 -12.53 -4.30
N GLY A 349 3.30 -12.86 -5.00
CA GLY A 349 3.27 -13.87 -6.07
C GLY A 349 2.84 -15.25 -5.56
N GLY A 350 3.41 -15.71 -4.44
CA GLY A 350 3.06 -16.98 -3.81
C GLY A 350 1.61 -17.00 -3.32
N LEU A 351 1.17 -15.95 -2.63
CA LEU A 351 -0.23 -15.80 -2.18
C LEU A 351 -1.19 -15.85 -3.38
N LEU A 352 -0.94 -15.05 -4.42
CA LEU A 352 -1.76 -15.03 -5.64
C LEU A 352 -1.84 -16.41 -6.30
N GLY A 353 -0.72 -17.12 -6.42
CA GLY A 353 -0.68 -18.48 -6.95
C GLY A 353 -1.61 -19.43 -6.21
N ALA A 354 -1.64 -19.39 -4.87
CA ALA A 354 -2.52 -20.24 -4.07
C ALA A 354 -4.02 -19.98 -4.35
N PHE A 355 -4.42 -18.71 -4.47
CA PHE A 355 -5.80 -18.35 -4.78
C PHE A 355 -6.19 -18.69 -6.23
N LEU A 356 -5.29 -18.50 -7.18
CA LEU A 356 -5.53 -18.91 -8.58
C LEU A 356 -5.69 -20.42 -8.70
N LEU A 357 -4.88 -21.21 -7.98
CA LEU A 357 -5.03 -22.66 -7.90
C LEU A 357 -6.39 -23.04 -7.29
N ALA A 358 -6.80 -22.39 -6.20
CA ALA A 358 -8.09 -22.65 -5.55
C ALA A 358 -9.29 -22.41 -6.47
N VAL A 359 -9.21 -21.40 -7.35
CA VAL A 359 -10.30 -21.03 -8.26
C VAL A 359 -10.27 -21.83 -9.56
N ARG A 360 -9.08 -22.16 -10.09
CA ARG A 360 -8.93 -22.67 -11.46
C ARG A 360 -8.50 -24.13 -11.56
N SER A 361 -7.78 -24.66 -10.57
CA SER A 361 -7.28 -26.02 -10.57
C SER A 361 -8.26 -26.99 -9.92
N ARG A 362 -8.49 -28.13 -10.57
CA ARG A 362 -9.21 -29.28 -9.99
C ARG A 362 -8.29 -30.39 -9.48
N ARG A 363 -6.97 -30.23 -9.68
CA ARG A 363 -5.96 -31.28 -9.43
C ARG A 363 -5.00 -30.96 -8.29
N ALA A 364 -4.88 -29.67 -7.94
CA ALA A 364 -3.98 -29.26 -6.87
C ALA A 364 -4.51 -29.81 -5.54
N ASP A 365 -3.61 -30.31 -4.70
CA ASP A 365 -3.86 -30.69 -3.32
C ASP A 365 -3.20 -29.70 -2.35
N ALA A 366 -3.44 -29.88 -1.05
CA ALA A 366 -2.88 -29.00 -0.02
C ALA A 366 -1.35 -28.92 -0.06
N ARG A 367 -0.67 -30.04 -0.32
CA ARG A 367 0.79 -30.11 -0.41
C ARG A 367 1.31 -29.33 -1.61
N SER A 368 0.70 -29.48 -2.78
CA SER A 368 1.08 -28.75 -3.99
C SER A 368 0.99 -27.23 -3.79
N VAL A 369 -0.05 -26.76 -3.10
CA VAL A 369 -0.24 -25.33 -2.82
C VAL A 369 0.84 -24.80 -1.89
N VAL A 370 1.12 -25.48 -0.77
CA VAL A 370 2.13 -25.04 0.20
C VAL A 370 3.53 -25.08 -0.41
N VAL A 371 3.89 -26.18 -1.10
CA VAL A 371 5.18 -26.30 -1.78
C VAL A 371 5.34 -25.24 -2.86
N GLY A 372 4.31 -25.00 -3.67
CA GLY A 372 4.32 -23.96 -4.69
C GLY A 372 4.50 -22.55 -4.12
N MET A 373 3.82 -22.25 -3.00
CA MET A 373 4.00 -20.98 -2.29
C MET A 373 5.43 -20.83 -1.75
N VAL A 374 5.94 -21.83 -1.05
CA VAL A 374 7.29 -21.80 -0.46
C VAL A 374 8.35 -21.69 -1.56
N ALA A 375 8.23 -22.46 -2.63
CA ALA A 375 9.13 -22.40 -3.77
C ALA A 375 9.08 -21.02 -4.44
N GLY A 376 7.89 -20.48 -4.71
CA GLY A 376 7.73 -19.15 -5.32
C GLY A 376 8.32 -18.03 -4.47
N ILE A 377 7.98 -17.99 -3.18
CA ILE A 377 8.54 -17.03 -2.22
C ILE A 377 10.06 -17.19 -2.15
N GLY A 378 10.57 -18.42 -2.09
CA GLY A 378 11.99 -18.72 -2.04
C GLY A 378 12.74 -18.25 -3.29
N THR A 379 12.19 -18.48 -4.48
CA THR A 379 12.77 -18.03 -5.75
C THR A 379 12.83 -16.51 -5.83
N VAL A 380 11.71 -15.83 -5.52
CA VAL A 380 11.65 -14.36 -5.51
C VAL A 380 12.60 -13.77 -4.47
N THR A 381 12.67 -14.36 -3.28
CA THR A 381 13.63 -13.97 -2.24
C THR A 381 15.08 -14.15 -2.70
N ALA A 382 15.40 -15.26 -3.37
CA ALA A 382 16.74 -15.48 -3.92
C ALA A 382 17.08 -14.45 -5.00
N LEU A 383 16.15 -14.12 -5.90
CA LEU A 383 16.34 -13.05 -6.89
C LEU A 383 16.59 -11.69 -6.21
N TRP A 384 15.83 -11.39 -5.15
CA TRP A 384 16.03 -10.16 -4.38
C TRP A 384 17.39 -10.10 -3.67
N ILE A 385 17.89 -11.22 -3.13
CA ILE A 385 19.21 -11.24 -2.45
C ILE A 385 20.36 -11.18 -3.46
N PHE A 386 20.32 -12.02 -4.49
CA PHE A 386 21.46 -12.27 -5.38
C PHE A 386 21.45 -11.45 -6.67
N ALA A 387 20.28 -10.98 -7.12
CA ALA A 387 20.10 -10.33 -8.42
C ALA A 387 19.46 -8.93 -8.34
N ARG A 388 19.39 -8.28 -7.16
CA ARG A 388 18.77 -6.94 -6.99
C ARG A 388 19.31 -5.84 -7.90
N ALA A 389 20.57 -5.96 -8.34
CA ALA A 389 21.20 -4.98 -9.21
C ALA A 389 20.82 -5.16 -10.69
N GLN A 390 20.29 -6.33 -11.05
CA GLN A 390 20.00 -6.74 -12.42
C GLN A 390 18.49 -6.80 -12.69
N VAL A 391 17.69 -7.02 -11.64
CA VAL A 391 16.24 -7.16 -11.73
C VAL A 391 15.57 -6.13 -10.82
N ALA A 392 14.80 -5.23 -11.44
CA ALA A 392 14.01 -4.23 -10.77
C ALA A 392 12.78 -4.85 -10.09
N TRP A 393 12.30 -4.17 -9.04
CA TRP A 393 11.25 -4.66 -8.15
C TRP A 393 9.93 -5.06 -8.81
N PRO A 394 9.46 -4.51 -9.95
CA PRO A 394 8.20 -4.97 -10.51
C PRO A 394 8.27 -6.36 -11.14
N TRP A 395 9.47 -6.91 -11.34
CA TRP A 395 9.68 -8.22 -11.97
C TRP A 395 9.76 -9.38 -10.98
N TYR A 396 9.84 -9.12 -9.67
CA TYR A 396 9.91 -10.13 -8.62
C TYR A 396 8.86 -9.85 -7.54
#